data_AF-A0A953JRU3-F1
#
_entry.id   AF-A0A953JRU3-F1
#
_cell.length_a   1.000
_cell.length_b   1.000
_cell.length_c   1.000
_cell.angle_alpha   90.00
_cell.angle_beta   90.00
_cell.angle_gamma   90.00
#
_symmetry.space_group_name_H-M   'P 1'
#
loop_
_entity.id
_entity.type
_entity.pdbx_description
1 polymer ?
#
loop_
_entity_poly.entity_id
_entity_poly.type
_entity_poly.pdbx_seq_one_letter_code
_entity_poly.pdbx_strand_id
1 'polypeptide(L)'
;VLGAARHLPIRDRSFDMVFTIGLLIHQPDSSLATVVRDIVRCSSRWVMFGEYSADKPTEIEYRGRTGLLFKRDYVWLVSELCPDLHHVATEELTLAEDGFDRVTWGVFERRP
;
A
#
# COMPACT_ATOMS: atom_id res chain seq x y z
N VAL A 1 -18.32 -5.08 -6.03
CA VAL A 1 -17.77 -6.07 -6.98
C VAL A 1 -16.73 -6.90 -6.25
N LEU A 2 -16.67 -8.23 -6.44
CA LEU A 2 -15.62 -9.07 -5.87
C LEU A 2 -14.43 -9.12 -6.84
N GLY A 3 -13.21 -8.95 -6.35
CA GLY A 3 -12.00 -9.00 -7.17
C GLY A 3 -10.77 -9.34 -6.34
N ALA A 4 -9.75 -9.89 -7.00
CA ALA A 4 -8.44 -10.06 -6.39
C ALA A 4 -7.63 -8.77 -6.58
N ALA A 5 -6.87 -8.34 -5.58
CA ALA A 5 -6.11 -7.08 -5.66
C ALA A 5 -5.03 -7.06 -6.77
N ARG A 6 -4.67 -8.23 -7.32
CA ARG A 6 -3.78 -8.37 -8.49
C ARG A 6 -4.51 -8.19 -9.84
N HIS A 7 -5.84 -8.13 -9.82
CA HIS A 7 -6.70 -7.99 -10.98
C HIS A 7 -8.10 -7.51 -10.58
N LEU A 8 -8.23 -6.21 -10.38
CA LEU A 8 -9.47 -5.53 -10.05
C LEU A 8 -10.32 -5.36 -11.32
N PRO A 9 -11.58 -5.83 -11.34
CA PRO A 9 -12.49 -5.66 -12.46
C PRO A 9 -13.07 -4.23 -12.50
N ILE A 10 -12.19 -3.25 -12.44
CA ILE A 10 -12.47 -1.81 -12.35
C ILE A 10 -11.73 -1.16 -13.51
N ARG A 11 -12.32 -0.16 -14.17
CA ARG A 11 -11.65 0.57 -15.25
C ARG A 11 -10.61 1.53 -14.67
N ASP A 12 -9.64 1.90 -15.49
CA ASP A 12 -8.67 2.92 -15.11
C ASP A 12 -9.39 4.22 -14.73
N ARG A 13 -8.87 4.89 -13.69
CA ARG A 13 -9.32 6.21 -13.23
C ARG A 13 -10.81 6.26 -12.89
N SER A 14 -11.36 5.15 -12.37
CA SER A 14 -12.78 5.07 -11.99
C SER A 14 -13.11 5.84 -10.71
N PHE A 15 -12.11 6.15 -9.88
CA PHE A 15 -12.31 6.84 -8.60
C PHE A 15 -11.35 8.01 -8.44
N ASP A 16 -11.82 9.09 -7.81
CA ASP A 16 -10.95 10.24 -7.49
C ASP A 16 -9.88 9.91 -6.45
N MET A 17 -10.21 8.99 -5.53
CA MET A 17 -9.30 8.49 -4.51
C MET A 17 -9.43 6.99 -4.38
N VAL A 18 -8.29 6.31 -4.26
CA VAL A 18 -8.21 4.90 -3.86
C VAL A 18 -7.32 4.82 -2.63
N PHE A 19 -7.73 4.04 -1.63
CA PHE A 19 -6.91 3.85 -0.44
C PHE A 19 -6.88 2.40 0.04
N THR A 20 -5.79 2.05 0.72
CA THR A 20 -5.64 0.76 1.41
C THR A 20 -5.22 0.97 2.86
N ILE A 21 -5.72 0.13 3.76
CA ILE A 21 -5.23 0.06 5.13
C ILE A 21 -5.04 -1.43 5.45
N GLY A 22 -3.80 -1.82 5.76
CA GLY A 22 -3.46 -3.21 6.07
C GLY A 22 -3.67 -4.20 4.93
N LEU A 23 -3.52 -3.78 3.67
CA LEU A 23 -3.67 -4.66 2.50
C LEU A 23 -2.31 -5.04 1.91
N LEU A 24 -1.43 -4.06 1.72
CA LEU A 24 -0.15 -4.26 1.05
C LEU A 24 0.80 -5.12 1.90
N ILE A 25 0.66 -5.06 3.23
CA ILE A 25 1.36 -5.94 4.17
C ILE A 25 1.10 -7.43 3.94
N HIS A 26 0.04 -7.81 3.24
CA HIS A 26 -0.28 -9.20 2.92
C HIS A 26 0.20 -9.65 1.54
N GLN A 27 0.97 -8.81 0.83
CA GLN A 27 1.48 -9.15 -0.49
C GLN A 27 2.95 -9.57 -0.41
N PRO A 28 3.32 -10.78 -0.89
CA PRO A 28 4.71 -11.15 -1.09
C PRO A 28 5.31 -10.32 -2.25
N ASP A 29 6.64 -10.30 -2.33
CA ASP A 29 7.37 -9.53 -3.34
C ASP A 29 6.97 -9.90 -4.79
N SER A 30 6.60 -11.17 -5.01
CA SER A 30 6.16 -11.68 -6.31
C SER A 30 4.85 -11.08 -6.83
N SER A 31 4.01 -10.51 -5.96
CA SER A 31 2.72 -9.92 -6.35
C SER A 31 2.57 -8.44 -5.98
N LEU A 32 3.38 -7.92 -5.05
CA LEU A 32 3.23 -6.56 -4.51
C LEU A 32 3.23 -5.49 -5.61
N ALA A 33 4.17 -5.55 -6.56
CA ALA A 33 4.24 -4.56 -7.64
C ALA A 33 2.99 -4.55 -8.53
N THR A 34 2.43 -5.73 -8.83
CA THR A 34 1.19 -5.85 -9.62
C THR A 34 0.01 -5.27 -8.86
N VAL A 35 -0.11 -5.58 -7.56
CA VAL A 35 -1.19 -5.07 -6.70
C VAL A 35 -1.14 -3.55 -6.57
N VAL A 36 0.05 -2.98 -6.31
CA VAL A 36 0.25 -1.53 -6.23
C VAL A 36 -0.18 -0.85 -7.53
N ARG A 37 0.27 -1.34 -8.69
CA ARG A 37 -0.11 -0.75 -9.99
C ARG A 37 -1.61 -0.84 -10.26
N ASP A 38 -2.25 -1.94 -9.88
CA ASP A 38 -3.68 -2.15 -10.10
C ASP A 38 -4.54 -1.26 -9.19
N ILE A 39 -4.10 -1.01 -7.96
CA ILE A 39 -4.68 0.02 -7.06
C ILE A 39 -4.50 1.41 -7.66
N VAL A 40 -3.28 1.76 -8.07
CA VAL A 40 -2.93 3.08 -8.58
C VAL A 40 -3.66 3.41 -9.88
N ARG A 41 -3.81 2.46 -10.82
CA ARG A 41 -4.52 2.70 -12.08
C ARG A 41 -6.00 3.00 -11.86
N CYS A 42 -6.61 2.46 -10.80
CA CYS A 42 -8.02 2.71 -10.49
C CYS A 42 -8.26 4.15 -9.98
N SER A 43 -7.20 4.83 -9.53
CA SER A 43 -7.26 6.23 -9.08
C SER A 43 -7.06 7.21 -10.25
N SER A 44 -7.93 8.22 -10.32
CA SER A 44 -7.79 9.35 -11.22
C SER A 44 -6.82 10.41 -10.68
N ARG A 45 -6.74 10.58 -9.35
CA ARG A 45 -5.97 11.64 -8.69
C ARG A 45 -5.24 11.21 -7.43
N TRP A 46 -5.95 10.68 -6.43
CA TRP A 46 -5.38 10.46 -5.10
C TRP A 46 -5.16 8.97 -4.79
N VAL A 47 -4.00 8.65 -4.22
CA VAL A 47 -3.73 7.32 -3.68
C VAL A 47 -3.25 7.49 -2.24
N MET A 48 -3.84 6.74 -1.31
CA MET A 48 -3.39 6.69 0.08
C MET A 48 -3.16 5.25 0.51
N PHE A 49 -2.21 5.01 1.39
CA PHE A 49 -2.10 3.73 2.08
C PHE A 49 -1.71 3.92 3.53
N GLY A 50 -2.07 2.97 4.38
CA GLY A 50 -1.67 2.88 5.79
C GLY A 50 -1.27 1.43 6.09
N GLU A 51 0.04 1.19 6.24
CA GLU A 51 0.60 -0.17 6.22
C GLU A 51 1.70 -0.29 7.27
N TYR A 52 1.94 -1.50 7.80
CA TYR A 52 3.06 -1.72 8.72
C TYR A 52 4.39 -1.44 8.04
N SER A 53 5.18 -0.55 8.63
CA SER A 53 6.39 -0.01 8.01
C SER A 53 7.66 -0.46 8.72
N ALA A 54 8.70 -0.70 7.92
CA ALA A 54 10.04 -1.03 8.38
C ALA A 54 11.06 -0.44 7.39
N ASP A 55 12.20 0.02 7.90
CA ASP A 55 13.26 0.61 7.09
C ASP A 55 13.91 -0.43 6.16
N LYS A 56 13.78 -1.72 6.52
CA LYS A 56 14.17 -2.87 5.71
C LYS A 56 12.98 -3.82 5.57
N PRO A 57 12.78 -4.44 4.40
CA PRO A 57 11.77 -5.47 4.23
C PRO A 57 11.89 -6.53 5.32
N THR A 58 10.82 -6.72 6.08
CA THR A 58 10.78 -7.60 7.25
C THR A 58 9.53 -8.45 7.16
N GLU A 59 9.69 -9.77 7.11
CA GLU A 59 8.58 -10.69 7.27
C GLU A 59 8.25 -10.86 8.75
N ILE A 60 6.97 -10.92 9.09
CA ILE A 60 6.49 -11.20 10.45
C ILE A 60 5.62 -12.46 10.43
N GLU A 61 5.82 -13.32 11.42
CA GLU A 61 4.94 -14.46 11.63
C GLU A 61 3.52 -13.97 11.94
N TYR A 62 2.56 -14.41 11.13
CA TYR A 62 1.18 -14.01 11.24
C TYR A 62 0.31 -15.22 11.56
N ARG A 63 -0.20 -15.27 12.80
CA ARG A 63 -1.08 -16.35 13.30
C ARG A 63 -0.47 -17.74 13.14
N GLY A 64 0.80 -17.90 13.51
CA GLY A 64 1.52 -19.18 13.39
C GLY A 64 1.96 -19.53 11.97
N ARG A 65 1.96 -18.56 11.04
CA ARG A 65 2.30 -18.78 9.64
C ARG A 65 3.28 -17.74 9.12
N THR A 66 4.22 -18.19 8.31
CA THR A 66 5.17 -17.37 7.56
C THR A 66 4.65 -17.06 6.15
N GLY A 67 5.24 -16.08 5.48
CA GLY A 67 4.96 -15.69 4.10
C GLY A 67 3.64 -14.93 3.89
N LEU A 68 3.01 -14.44 4.96
CA LEU A 68 1.69 -13.82 4.92
C LEU A 68 1.65 -12.36 5.39
N LEU A 69 2.70 -11.86 6.06
CA LEU A 69 2.72 -10.52 6.60
C LEU A 69 4.12 -9.92 6.49
N PHE A 70 4.19 -8.71 5.94
CA PHE A 70 5.43 -8.07 5.57
C PHE A 70 5.40 -6.57 5.89
N LYS A 71 6.46 -6.08 6.53
CA LYS A 71 6.72 -4.66 6.75
C LYS A 71 7.72 -4.16 5.74
N ARG A 72 7.45 -3.00 5.13
CA ARG A 72 8.31 -2.38 4.11
C ARG A 72 8.20 -0.86 4.19
N ASP A 73 9.11 -0.17 3.52
CA ASP A 73 8.91 1.24 3.17
C ASP A 73 7.97 1.32 1.95
N TYR A 74 6.66 1.41 2.22
CA TYR A 74 5.64 1.48 1.17
C TYR A 74 5.64 2.84 0.45
N VAL A 75 6.14 3.91 1.08
CA VAL A 75 6.25 5.24 0.47
C VAL A 75 7.34 5.24 -0.58
N TRP A 76 8.51 4.73 -0.25
CA TRP A 76 9.58 4.54 -1.20
C TRP A 76 9.16 3.60 -2.33
N LEU A 77 8.54 2.46 -1.99
CA LEU A 77 8.12 1.46 -2.98
C LEU A 77 7.08 1.99 -3.97
N VAL A 78 6.08 2.75 -3.52
CA VAL A 78 5.09 3.36 -4.42
C VAL A 78 5.75 4.43 -5.30
N SER A 79 6.66 5.24 -4.75
CA SER A 79 7.40 6.25 -5.51
C SER A 79 8.21 5.63 -6.66
N GLU A 80 8.89 4.50 -6.40
CA GLU A 80 9.66 3.78 -7.41
C GLU A 80 8.78 3.09 -8.47
N LEU A 81 7.64 2.52 -8.05
CA LEU A 81 6.77 1.77 -8.96
C LEU A 81 5.84 2.67 -9.79
N CYS A 82 5.55 3.87 -9.31
CA CYS A 82 4.57 4.80 -9.87
C CYS A 82 5.16 6.22 -9.94
N PRO A 83 6.12 6.47 -10.85
CA PRO A 83 6.83 7.75 -10.96
C PRO A 83 5.93 8.93 -11.40
N ASP A 84 4.71 8.62 -11.85
CA ASP A 84 3.65 9.57 -12.21
C ASP A 84 2.83 10.05 -11.00
N LEU A 85 3.07 9.47 -9.82
CA LEU A 85 2.51 9.93 -8.56
C LEU A 85 3.54 10.76 -7.79
N HIS A 86 3.08 11.89 -7.28
CA HIS A 86 3.87 12.74 -6.39
C HIS A 86 3.51 12.44 -4.95
N HIS A 87 4.52 12.11 -4.15
CA HIS A 87 4.36 12.01 -2.70
C HIS A 87 4.00 13.39 -2.12
N VAL A 88 2.93 13.43 -1.32
CA VAL A 88 2.39 14.67 -0.72
C VAL A 88 2.69 14.72 0.78
N ALA A 89 2.40 13.64 1.49
CA ALA A 89 2.58 13.57 2.94
C ALA A 89 2.80 12.13 3.39
N THR A 90 3.55 11.95 4.47
CA THR A 90 3.68 10.69 5.21
C THR A 90 3.81 10.99 6.69
N GLU A 91 3.07 10.26 7.52
CA GLU A 91 3.23 10.29 8.97
C GLU A 91 3.06 8.89 9.57
N GLU A 92 3.41 8.75 10.85
CA GLU A 92 3.13 7.54 11.63
C GLU A 92 1.70 7.62 12.19
N LEU A 93 0.92 6.54 12.03
CA LEU A 93 -0.50 6.51 12.42
C LEU A 93 -0.72 5.95 13.83
N THR A 94 0.13 5.04 14.30
CA THR A 94 -0.11 4.25 15.51
C THR A 94 0.96 4.48 16.56
N LEU A 95 0.55 4.64 17.81
CA LEU A 95 1.44 4.56 18.96
C LEU A 95 1.48 3.10 19.45
N ALA A 96 2.61 2.64 20.00
CA ALA A 96 2.77 1.25 20.45
C ALA A 96 1.70 0.80 21.47
N GLU A 97 1.06 1.74 22.16
CA GLU A 97 -0.06 1.51 23.08
C GLU A 97 -1.34 0.97 22.41
N ASP A 98 -1.52 1.14 21.10
CA ASP A 98 -2.74 0.72 20.39
C ASP A 98 -2.74 -0.79 20.03
N GLY A 99 -1.66 -1.52 20.33
CA GLY A 99 -1.51 -2.94 20.02
C GLY A 99 -1.24 -3.25 18.54
N PHE A 100 -1.06 -2.21 17.72
CA PHE A 100 -0.60 -2.31 16.34
C PHE A 100 0.94 -2.17 16.27
N ASP A 101 1.55 -2.83 15.30
CA ASP A 101 2.94 -2.51 14.93
C ASP A 101 2.98 -1.12 14.25
N ARG A 102 4.17 -0.54 14.09
CA ARG A 102 4.39 0.76 13.44
C ARG A 102 3.68 0.83 12.09
N VAL A 103 2.59 1.59 12.01
CA VAL A 103 1.90 1.92 10.77
C VAL A 103 2.38 3.29 10.29
N THR A 104 2.85 3.39 9.04
CA THR A 104 2.93 4.69 8.37
C THR A 104 1.82 4.82 7.36
N TRP A 105 1.27 6.03 7.24
CA TRP A 105 0.39 6.37 6.14
C TRP A 105 1.11 7.29 5.17
N GLY A 106 0.82 7.13 3.87
CA GLY A 106 1.35 7.97 2.80
C GLY A 106 0.23 8.41 1.87
N VAL A 107 0.26 9.66 1.42
CA VAL A 107 -0.65 10.22 0.40
C VAL A 107 0.14 10.64 -0.83
N PHE A 108 -0.39 10.26 -1.98
CA PHE A 108 0.16 10.53 -3.29
C PHE A 108 -0.89 11.22 -4.17
N GLU A 109 -0.44 12.19 -4.96
CA GLU A 109 -1.24 12.89 -5.95
C GLU A 109 -0.69 12.68 -7.35
N ARG A 110 -1.56 12.28 -8.27
CA ARG A 110 -1.34 12.41 -9.69
C ARG A 110 -1.63 13.85 -10.10
N ARG A 111 -0.59 14.62 -10.42
CA ARG A 111 -0.76 15.98 -10.91
C ARG A 111 -1.42 15.95 -12.31
N PRO A 112 -2.29 16.92 -12.61
CA PRO A 112 -2.94 17.04 -13.92
C PRO A 112 -1.93 17.30 -15.05
#